data_AF-A0A2W0BY53-F1
#
_entry.id   AF-A0A2W0BY53-F1
#
_cell.length_a   1.000
_cell.length_b   1.000
_cell.length_c   1.000
_cell.angle_alpha   90.00
_cell.angle_beta   90.00
_cell.angle_gamma   90.00
#
_symmetry.space_group_name_H-M   'P 1'
#
loop_
_entity.id
_entity.type
_entity.pdbx_description
1 polymer ?
#
loop_
_entity_poly.entity_id
_entity_poly.type
_entity_poly.pdbx_seq_one_letter_code
_entity_poly.pdbx_strand_id
1 'polypeptide(L)'
;MQVSGHRSQESKRQTAPGLDRRDTFVWLVSDEILLEYKRVLGKLGVRRPLIGKIINLLREETELISTSGLPDISPDPGDDPFCACAENGRADFIVTLNPKDFPQSRLSAHVIKPGERIPTTARRKQLRGT
;
A
#
# COMPACT_ATOMS: atom_id res chain seq x y z
N MET A 1 -4.55 6.09 6.10
CA MET A 1 -3.85 4.79 6.00
C MET A 1 -3.55 4.53 4.54
N GLN A 2 -2.33 4.14 4.21
CA GLN A 2 -1.89 3.96 2.82
C GLN A 2 -1.03 2.70 2.70
N VAL A 3 -1.17 1.98 1.58
CA VAL A 3 -0.42 0.75 1.29
C VAL A 3 0.62 1.06 0.22
N SER A 4 1.88 0.66 0.43
CA SER A 4 2.96 0.94 -0.51
C SER A 4 3.83 -0.29 -0.81
N GLY A 5 4.16 -0.48 -2.08
CA GLY A 5 5.13 -1.46 -2.58
C GLY A 5 6.38 -0.80 -3.18
N HIS A 6 7.48 -1.54 -3.20
CA HIS A 6 8.77 -1.19 -3.77
C HIS A 6 8.92 -1.87 -5.14
N ARG A 7 9.26 -1.10 -6.18
CA ARG A 7 9.54 -1.66 -7.50
C ARG A 7 10.88 -2.39 -7.48
N SER A 8 10.87 -3.73 -7.48
CA SER A 8 12.09 -4.52 -7.66
C SER A 8 12.61 -4.37 -9.09
N GLN A 9 13.80 -3.76 -9.24
CA GLN A 9 14.53 -3.68 -10.51
C GLN A 9 15.06 -5.07 -10.87
N GLU A 10 14.26 -5.89 -11.54
CA GLU A 10 14.82 -7.02 -12.29
C GLU A 10 14.19 -7.14 -13.68
N SER A 11 15.04 -6.85 -14.67
CA SER A 11 14.88 -7.05 -16.11
C SER A 11 14.28 -5.90 -16.94
N LYS A 12 15.05 -4.81 -17.09
CA LYS A 12 15.48 -4.34 -18.42
C LYS A 12 16.94 -3.86 -18.34
N ARG A 13 17.85 -4.62 -18.96
CA ARG A 13 19.22 -4.16 -19.23
C ARG A 13 19.15 -2.97 -20.20
N GLN A 14 20.08 -2.03 -19.97
CA GLN A 14 20.51 -0.91 -20.84
C GLN A 14 19.58 0.30 -20.96
N THR A 15 19.86 1.35 -20.17
CA THR A 15 20.53 2.58 -20.64
C THR A 15 20.92 3.48 -19.47
N ALA A 16 21.97 4.29 -19.67
CA ALA A 16 22.73 5.04 -18.67
C ALA A 16 22.11 6.42 -18.29
N PRO A 17 22.91 7.33 -17.72
CA PRO A 17 22.83 7.86 -16.37
C PRO A 17 21.84 9.01 -16.21
N GLY A 18 20.89 8.84 -15.29
CA GLY A 18 19.96 9.90 -14.89
C GLY A 18 19.28 9.46 -13.61
N LEU A 19 19.79 9.91 -12.46
CA LEU A 19 19.16 9.69 -11.17
C LEU A 19 17.88 10.53 -11.11
N ASP A 20 16.78 10.04 -11.71
CA ASP A 20 15.45 10.56 -11.41
C ASP A 20 15.06 10.08 -10.01
N ARG A 21 14.92 11.05 -9.11
CA ARG A 21 14.74 10.87 -7.68
C ARG A 21 13.25 10.90 -7.32
N ARG A 22 12.38 10.35 -8.18
CA ARG A 22 10.92 10.44 -8.03
C ARG A 22 10.16 9.12 -7.90
N ASP A 23 10.80 7.96 -8.11
CA ASP A 23 10.09 6.67 -8.05
C ASP A 23 10.71 5.70 -7.04
N THR A 24 10.57 5.97 -5.74
CA THR A 24 10.99 4.98 -4.72
C THR A 24 9.86 4.05 -4.28
N PHE A 25 8.60 4.48 -4.45
CA PHE A 25 7.43 3.78 -3.93
C PHE A 25 6.28 3.83 -4.94
N VAL A 26 5.54 2.73 -5.02
CA VAL A 26 4.24 2.65 -5.70
C VAL A 26 3.18 2.54 -4.62
N TRP A 27 2.11 3.32 -4.74
CA TRP A 27 0.95 3.21 -3.86
C TRP A 27 -0.02 2.17 -4.41
N LEU A 28 -0.56 1.34 -3.54
CA LEU A 28 -1.53 0.32 -3.90
C LEU A 28 -2.91 0.70 -3.36
N VAL A 29 -3.94 0.42 -4.14
CA VAL A 29 -5.33 0.63 -3.74
C VAL A 29 -6.21 -0.52 -4.23
N SER A 30 -7.33 -0.78 -3.57
CA SER A 30 -8.40 -1.65 -4.10
C SER A 30 -9.70 -0.85 -4.29
N ASP A 31 -10.67 -1.43 -4.99
CA ASP A 31 -11.97 -0.78 -5.16
C ASP A 31 -12.69 -0.57 -3.82
N GLU A 32 -12.54 -1.49 -2.87
CA GLU A 32 -13.07 -1.41 -1.51
C GLU A 32 -12.49 -0.21 -0.76
N ILE A 33 -11.17 0.03 -0.86
CA ILE A 33 -10.52 1.19 -0.25
C ILE A 33 -11.04 2.50 -0.88
N LEU A 34 -11.18 2.54 -2.20
CA LEU A 34 -11.72 3.72 -2.90
C LEU A 34 -13.19 3.99 -2.52
N LEU A 35 -13.99 2.94 -2.36
CA LEU A 35 -15.37 3.04 -1.87
C LEU A 35 -15.41 3.57 -0.45
N GLU A 36 -14.51 3.10 0.41
CA GLU A 36 -14.41 3.59 1.79
C GLU A 36 -14.06 5.08 1.84
N TYR A 37 -13.08 5.53 1.06
CA TYR A 37 -12.74 6.95 0.95
C TYR A 37 -13.91 7.78 0.41
N LYS A 38 -14.60 7.30 -0.62
CA LYS A 38 -15.80 7.95 -1.16
C LYS A 38 -16.87 8.11 -0.08
N ARG A 39 -17.08 7.08 0.75
CA ARG A 39 -18.03 7.09 1.87
C ARG A 39 -17.63 8.08 2.96
N VAL A 40 -16.36 8.06 3.39
CA VAL A 40 -15.82 8.96 4.42
C VAL A 40 -15.91 10.41 3.97
N LEU A 41 -15.46 10.73 2.75
CA LEU A 41 -15.53 12.10 2.21
C LEU A 41 -16.99 12.60 2.14
N GLY A 42 -17.93 11.72 1.78
CA GLY A 42 -19.36 12.04 1.80
C GLY A 42 -19.87 12.38 3.19
N LYS A 43 -19.48 11.60 4.21
CA LYS A 43 -19.84 11.86 5.62
C LYS A 43 -19.24 13.17 6.15
N LEU A 44 -18.06 13.56 5.68
CA LEU A 44 -17.41 14.82 6.01
C LEU A 44 -18.00 16.03 5.25
N GLY A 45 -19.04 15.83 4.44
CA GLY A 45 -19.73 16.92 3.73
C GLY A 45 -18.99 17.43 2.49
N VAL A 46 -18.01 16.68 1.98
CA VAL A 46 -17.29 17.05 0.75
C VAL A 46 -18.25 17.01 -0.44
N ARG A 47 -18.23 18.05 -1.28
CA ARG A 47 -19.13 18.16 -2.44
C ARG A 47 -18.86 17.01 -3.42
N ARG A 48 -19.92 16.34 -3.89
CA ARG A 48 -19.83 15.18 -4.81
C ARG A 48 -18.87 15.37 -6.00
N PRO A 49 -18.82 16.53 -6.71
CA PRO A 49 -17.87 16.71 -7.80
C PRO A 49 -16.41 16.67 -7.35
N LEU A 50 -16.10 17.19 -6.14
CA LEU A 50 -14.75 17.14 -5.58
C LEU A 50 -14.39 15.72 -5.14
N ILE A 51 -15.34 14.96 -4.57
CA ILE A 51 -15.14 13.53 -4.27
C ILE A 51 -14.75 12.78 -5.54
N GLY A 52 -15.49 12.98 -6.65
CA GLY A 52 -15.17 12.35 -7.93
C GLY A 52 -13.75 12.67 -8.42
N LYS A 53 -13.32 13.95 -8.31
CA LYS A 53 -11.96 14.36 -8.66
C LYS A 53 -10.89 13.68 -7.80
N ILE A 54 -11.10 13.60 -6.48
CA ILE A 54 -10.17 12.94 -5.56
C ILE A 54 -10.04 11.45 -5.89
N ILE A 55 -11.17 10.76 -6.10
CA ILE A 55 -11.16 9.33 -6.41
C ILE A 55 -10.51 9.04 -7.76
N ASN A 56 -10.74 9.87 -8.78
CA ASN A 56 -10.09 9.71 -10.08
C ASN A 56 -8.57 9.92 -9.98
N LEU A 57 -8.14 10.96 -9.25
CA LEU A 57 -6.71 11.20 -9.01
C LEU A 57 -6.06 10.01 -8.31
N LEU A 58 -6.71 9.43 -7.29
CA LEU A 58 -6.19 8.23 -6.63
C LEU A 58 -6.09 7.05 -7.61
N ARG A 59 -7.04 6.85 -8.52
CA ARG A 59 -6.94 5.80 -9.53
C ARG A 59 -5.81 6.01 -10.54
N GLU A 60 -5.48 7.26 -10.84
CA GLU A 60 -4.41 7.64 -11.77
C GLU A 60 -3.02 7.49 -11.14
N GLU A 61 -2.89 7.80 -9.85
CA GLU A 61 -1.61 7.86 -9.12
C GLU A 61 -1.30 6.59 -8.31
N THR A 62 -2.16 5.57 -8.36
CA THR A 62 -1.98 4.31 -7.60
C THR A 62 -2.21 3.08 -8.49
N GLU A 63 -1.59 1.97 -8.11
CA GLU A 63 -1.83 0.67 -8.73
C GLU A 63 -3.07 0.01 -8.13
N LEU A 64 -4.05 -0.29 -8.99
CA LEU A 64 -5.29 -0.95 -8.59
C LEU A 64 -5.08 -2.46 -8.42
N ILE A 65 -5.23 -2.93 -7.20
CA ILE A 65 -5.12 -4.33 -6.80
C ILE A 65 -6.52 -4.93 -6.68
N SER A 66 -6.76 -6.01 -7.42
CA SER A 66 -7.95 -6.83 -7.22
C SER A 66 -7.76 -7.69 -5.98
N THR A 67 -8.68 -7.58 -5.02
CA THR A 67 -8.65 -8.37 -3.79
C THR A 67 -9.69 -9.48 -3.87
N SER A 68 -9.27 -10.73 -3.66
CA SER A 68 -10.21 -11.85 -3.51
C SER A 68 -10.50 -12.10 -2.03
N GLY A 69 -11.67 -11.66 -1.56
CA GLY A 69 -12.13 -11.86 -0.19
C GLY A 69 -11.57 -10.84 0.81
N LEU A 70 -12.31 -10.62 1.90
CA LEU A 70 -11.87 -9.81 3.04
C LEU A 70 -11.28 -10.78 4.08
N PRO A 71 -9.96 -10.76 4.29
CA PRO A 71 -9.33 -11.63 5.27
C PRO A 71 -9.64 -11.08 6.66
N ASP A 72 -10.10 -11.92 7.59
CA ASP A 72 -10.35 -11.57 9.00
C ASP A 72 -9.00 -11.35 9.73
N ILE A 73 -8.24 -10.31 9.34
CA ILE A 73 -6.88 -10.04 9.81
C ILE A 73 -6.89 -8.97 10.90
N SER A 74 -7.61 -7.88 10.66
CA SER A 74 -7.67 -6.75 11.56
C SER A 74 -8.64 -7.01 12.72
N PRO A 75 -8.31 -6.58 13.96
CA PRO A 75 -9.29 -6.49 15.03
C PRO A 75 -10.45 -5.53 14.74
N ASP A 76 -10.25 -4.54 13.86
CA ASP A 76 -11.31 -3.71 13.30
C ASP A 76 -11.65 -4.21 11.88
N PRO A 77 -12.80 -4.84 11.66
CA PRO A 77 -13.20 -5.35 10.34
C PRO A 77 -13.27 -4.27 9.24
N GLY A 78 -13.38 -2.98 9.62
CA GLY A 78 -13.31 -1.87 8.68
C GLY A 78 -11.94 -1.71 8.01
N ASP A 79 -10.90 -2.27 8.62
CA ASP A 79 -9.52 -2.20 8.17
C ASP A 79 -9.09 -3.41 7.31
N ASP A 80 -9.89 -4.49 7.28
CA ASP A 80 -9.62 -5.68 6.46
C ASP A 80 -9.41 -5.42 4.96
N PRO A 81 -10.10 -4.47 4.31
CA PRO A 81 -9.81 -4.10 2.92
C PRO A 81 -8.35 -3.66 2.71
N PHE A 82 -7.73 -2.99 3.68
CA PHE A 82 -6.33 -2.57 3.59
C PHE A 82 -5.38 -3.75 3.76
N CYS A 83 -5.69 -4.67 4.68
CA CYS A 83 -4.96 -5.94 4.83
C CYS A 83 -5.02 -6.78 3.55
N ALA A 84 -6.21 -6.90 2.95
CA ALA A 84 -6.42 -7.62 1.69
C ALA A 84 -5.60 -7.01 0.55
N CYS A 85 -5.64 -5.68 0.40
CA CYS A 85 -4.90 -4.96 -0.63
C CYS A 85 -3.39 -5.16 -0.46
N ALA A 86 -2.88 -5.08 0.78
CA ALA A 86 -1.46 -5.30 1.06
C ALA A 86 -1.00 -6.72 0.72
N GLU A 87 -1.74 -7.76 1.12
CA GLU A 87 -1.36 -9.14 0.85
C GLU A 87 -1.46 -9.50 -0.65
N ASN A 88 -2.57 -9.14 -1.30
CA ASN A 88 -2.76 -9.42 -2.74
C ASN A 88 -1.79 -8.63 -3.61
N GLY A 89 -1.52 -7.37 -3.23
CA GLY A 89 -0.61 -6.48 -3.92
C GLY A 89 0.87 -6.70 -3.55
N ARG A 90 1.16 -7.61 -2.62
CA ARG A 90 2.51 -7.87 -2.09
C ARG A 90 3.22 -6.60 -1.65
N ALA A 91 2.50 -5.76 -0.90
CA ALA A 91 3.03 -4.52 -0.38
C ALA A 91 4.23 -4.79 0.53
N ASP A 92 5.25 -3.95 0.42
CA ASP A 92 6.37 -3.97 1.37
C ASP A 92 5.97 -3.30 2.69
N PHE A 93 5.09 -2.30 2.62
CA PHE A 93 4.70 -1.48 3.77
C PHE A 93 3.20 -1.21 3.84
N ILE A 94 2.68 -1.24 5.07
CA ILE A 94 1.44 -0.59 5.45
C ILE A 94 1.80 0.64 6.28
N VAL A 95 1.41 1.82 5.81
CA VAL A 95 1.64 3.08 6.52
C VAL A 95 0.36 3.51 7.24
N THR A 96 0.41 3.53 8.57
CA THR A 96 -0.76 3.79 9.41
C THR A 96 -0.43 4.58 10.68
N LEU A 97 -1.39 5.37 11.15
CA LEU A 97 -1.31 6.01 12.47
C LEU A 97 -1.82 5.09 13.59
N ASN A 98 -2.47 3.97 13.25
CA ASN A 98 -3.07 3.02 14.19
C ASN A 98 -2.49 1.61 14.01
N PRO A 99 -1.19 1.37 14.28
CA PRO A 99 -0.56 0.07 14.01
C PRO A 99 -1.16 -1.09 14.81
N LYS A 100 -1.85 -0.82 15.92
CA LYS A 100 -2.54 -1.84 16.72
C LYS A 100 -3.65 -2.57 15.96
N ASP A 101 -4.21 -1.94 14.93
CA ASP A 101 -5.28 -2.50 14.10
C ASP A 101 -4.68 -3.37 12.96
N PHE A 102 -3.34 -3.35 12.81
CA PHE A 102 -2.61 -4.10 11.79
C PHE A 102 -1.60 -5.05 12.45
N PRO A 103 -2.03 -6.23 12.91
CA PRO A 103 -1.16 -7.14 13.63
C PRO A 103 -0.04 -7.67 12.73
N GLN A 104 1.19 -7.21 12.97
CA GLN A 104 2.38 -7.57 12.18
C GLN A 104 2.61 -9.09 12.04
N SER A 105 2.19 -9.90 13.01
CA SER A 105 2.30 -11.36 12.97
C SER A 105 1.40 -12.03 11.92
N ARG A 106 0.43 -11.29 11.37
CA ARG A 106 -0.56 -11.78 10.40
C ARG A 106 -0.40 -11.14 9.02
N LEU A 107 0.61 -10.28 8.85
CA LEU A 107 0.84 -9.50 7.63
C LEU A 107 2.26 -9.72 7.12
N SER A 108 2.37 -9.89 5.81
CA SER A 108 3.64 -9.97 5.08
C SER A 108 4.30 -8.60 4.99
N ALA A 109 3.50 -7.54 4.84
CA ALA A 109 3.96 -6.16 4.81
C ALA A 109 4.44 -5.68 6.19
N HIS A 110 5.44 -4.79 6.20
CA HIS A 110 5.86 -4.10 7.41
C HIS A 110 4.89 -2.99 7.78
N VAL A 111 4.35 -3.04 9.00
CA VAL A 111 3.47 -1.99 9.51
C VAL A 111 4.33 -0.89 10.13
N ILE A 112 4.26 0.31 9.57
CA ILE A 112 5.06 1.47 9.98
C ILE A 112 4.19 2.70 10.22
N LYS A 113 4.66 3.60 11.10
CA LYS A 113 4.06 4.93 11.24
C LYS A 113 4.73 5.95 10.31
N PRO A 114 4.00 7.00 9.89
CA PRO A 114 4.61 8.14 9.23
C PRO A 114 5.78 8.71 10.07
N GLY A 115 6.92 8.93 9.42
CA GLY A 115 8.13 9.44 10.08
C GLY A 115 8.99 8.39 10.77
N GLU A 116 8.55 7.14 10.86
CA GLU A 116 9.42 6.05 11.30
C GLU A 116 10.49 5.74 10.24
N ARG A 117 11.66 5.29 10.72
CA ARG A 117 12.75 4.90 9.84
C ARG A 117 12.34 3.64 9.07
N ILE A 118 12.37 3.70 7.75
CA ILE A 118 12.04 2.56 6.89
C ILE A 118 13.03 1.42 7.16
N PRO A 119 12.56 0.23 7.55
CA PRO A 119 13.40 -0.96 7.68
C PRO A 119 14.13 -1.21 6.35
N THR A 120 15.46 -1.18 6.36
CA THR A 120 16.23 -1.45 5.15
C THR A 120 16.20 -2.95 4.88
N THR A 121 15.37 -3.37 3.93
CA THR A 121 15.27 -4.75 3.46
C THR A 121 16.47 -5.09 2.56
N ALA A 122 17.69 -5.08 3.11
CA ALA A 122 18.77 -5.82 2.49
C ALA A 122 18.43 -7.32 2.64
N ARG A 123 17.72 -7.88 1.66
CA ARG A 123 17.41 -9.30 1.57
C ARG A 123 18.74 -10.06 1.54
N ARG A 124 19.21 -10.50 2.71
CA ARG A 124 20.43 -11.29 2.85
C ARG A 124 20.14 -12.61 2.15
N LYS A 125 20.54 -12.73 0.89
CA LYS A 125 20.57 -14.00 0.16
C LYS A 125 21.46 -14.91 1.01
N GLN A 126 20.87 -15.79 1.79
CA GLN A 126 21.61 -16.87 2.45
C GLN A 126 22.27 -17.66 1.32
N LEU A 127 23.55 -17.39 1.10
CA LEU A 127 24.43 -18.30 0.39
C LEU A 127 24.48 -19.56 1.25
N ARG A 128 23.59 -20.53 0.96
CA ARG A 128 23.80 -21.91 1.39
C ARG A 128 24.97 -22.42 0.55
N GLY A 129 26.17 -22.29 1.11
CA GLY A 129 27.34 -23.02 0.64
C GLY A 129 27.17 -24.49 1.02
N THR A 130 27.18 -25.32 -0.03
CA THR A 130 27.68 -26.71 -0.14
C THR A 130 27.78 -27.54 1.12
#